data_AF-A0A660UXD6-F1
#
_entry.id   AF-A0A660UXD6-F1
#
_cell.length_a   1.000
_cell.length_b   1.000
_cell.length_c   1.000
_cell.angle_alpha   90.00
_cell.angle_beta   90.00
_cell.angle_gamma   90.00
#
_symmetry.space_group_name_H-M   'P 1'
#
loop_
_entity.id
_entity.type
_entity.pdbx_description
1 polymer ?
#
loop_
_entity_poly.entity_id
_entity_poly.type
_entity_poly.pdbx_seq_one_letter_code
_entity_poly.pdbx_strand_id
1 'polypeptide(L)'
;NLINFAIVPIEFDKPADYDKINQDDQIEIPNLIDAVKNTDTVTIADKTTGVEFTGKLTLSQRDRNILLAGGLLAYTRKTKK
;
A
#
# COMPACT_ATOMS: atom_id res chain seq x y z
N ASN A 1 -13.52 0.46 1.77
CA ASN A 1 -13.61 1.91 1.44
C ASN A 1 -12.28 2.54 1.01
N LEU A 2 -11.15 2.25 1.65
CA LEU A 2 -9.85 2.88 1.35
C LEU A 2 -9.48 2.87 -0.15
N ILE A 3 -9.55 1.70 -0.77
CA ILE A 3 -9.23 1.49 -2.20
C ILE A 3 -10.06 2.38 -3.14
N ASN A 4 -11.32 2.68 -2.80
CA ASN A 4 -12.18 3.52 -3.63
C ASN A 4 -11.62 4.94 -3.80
N PHE A 5 -10.83 5.40 -2.83
CA PHE A 5 -10.17 6.70 -2.78
C PHE A 5 -8.67 6.62 -3.08
N ALA A 6 -8.19 5.53 -3.69
CA ALA A 6 -6.78 5.30 -3.99
C ALA A 6 -5.87 5.22 -2.75
N ILE A 7 -6.43 4.93 -1.58
CA ILE A 7 -5.65 4.68 -0.36
C ILE A 7 -5.30 3.20 -0.31
N VAL A 8 -4.01 2.87 -0.25
CA VAL A 8 -3.52 1.49 -0.25
C VAL A 8 -3.62 0.91 1.17
N PRO A 9 -4.41 -0.15 1.40
CA PRO A 9 -4.48 -0.82 2.68
C PRO A 9 -3.26 -1.73 2.85
N ILE A 10 -2.34 -1.33 3.73
CA ILE A 10 -1.15 -2.10 4.06
C ILE A 10 -1.26 -2.51 5.52
N GLU A 11 -1.06 -3.80 5.79
CA GLU A 11 -1.05 -4.34 7.14
C GLU A 11 0.36 -4.81 7.47
N PHE A 12 0.83 -4.62 8.70
CA PHE A 12 2.11 -5.19 9.11
C PHE A 12 2.04 -6.73 9.09
N ASP A 13 3.04 -7.39 8.53
CA ASP A 13 3.14 -8.85 8.59
C ASP A 13 3.24 -9.34 10.04
N LYS A 14 3.98 -8.60 10.86
CA LYS A 14 4.15 -8.82 12.30
C LYS A 14 3.57 -7.64 13.07
N PRO A 15 2.51 -7.84 13.86
CA PRO A 15 1.90 -6.76 14.64
C PRO A 15 2.88 -6.06 15.59
N ALA A 16 3.85 -6.78 16.15
CA ALA A 16 4.87 -6.22 17.05
C ALA A 16 5.85 -5.24 16.38
N ASP A 17 5.89 -5.18 15.04
CA ASP A 17 6.69 -4.18 14.33
C ASP A 17 6.07 -2.77 14.45
N TYR A 18 4.78 -2.67 14.73
CA TYR A 18 4.11 -1.40 15.00
C TYR A 18 4.70 -0.69 16.23
N ASP A 19 5.04 -1.44 17.27
CA ASP A 19 5.57 -0.88 18.53
C ASP A 19 6.96 -0.25 18.37
N LYS A 20 7.63 -0.48 17.23
CA LYS A 20 8.95 0.08 16.91
C LYS A 20 8.85 1.42 16.19
N ILE A 21 7.67 1.78 15.69
CA ILE A 21 7.43 3.05 15.00
C ILE A 21 7.00 4.09 16.02
N ASN A 22 7.68 5.23 16.00
CA ASN A 22 7.39 6.36 16.86
C ASN A 22 6.57 7.41 16.11
N GLN A 23 5.94 8.27 16.90
CA GLN A 23 5.39 9.51 16.36
C GLN A 23 6.54 10.32 15.74
N ASP A 24 6.25 10.94 14.59
CA ASP A 24 7.18 11.75 13.77
C ASP A 24 8.22 10.96 12.96
N ASP A 25 8.19 9.61 12.98
CA ASP A 25 9.03 8.80 12.08
C ASP A 25 8.64 8.97 10.60
N GLN A 26 9.65 9.05 9.74
CA GLN A 26 9.46 9.17 8.30
C GLN A 26 9.40 7.79 7.66
N ILE A 27 8.19 7.36 7.30
CA ILE A 27 7.96 6.07 6.68
C ILE A 27 7.94 6.19 5.15
N GLU A 28 8.77 5.40 4.48
CA GLU A 28 8.79 5.23 3.02
C GLU A 28 8.39 3.81 2.63
N ILE A 29 7.63 3.67 1.55
CA ILE A 29 7.32 2.38 0.94
C ILE A 29 7.85 2.38 -0.49
N PRO A 30 9.10 1.94 -0.71
CA PRO A 30 9.71 1.97 -2.04
C PRO A 30 8.95 1.06 -3.01
N ASN A 31 8.90 1.47 -4.28
CA ASN A 31 8.31 0.70 -5.38
C ASN A 31 6.83 0.28 -5.15
N LEU A 32 6.07 1.07 -4.38
CA LEU A 32 4.68 0.78 -4.04
C LEU A 32 3.81 0.47 -5.27
N ILE A 33 3.98 1.21 -6.37
CA ILE A 33 3.19 1.01 -7.59
C ILE A 33 3.41 -0.39 -8.18
N ASP A 34 4.65 -0.87 -8.19
CA ASP A 34 4.96 -2.19 -8.75
C ASP A 34 4.55 -3.31 -7.79
N ALA A 35 4.61 -3.07 -6.48
CA ALA A 35 4.05 -3.98 -5.50
C ALA A 35 2.52 -4.14 -5.67
N VAL A 36 1.80 -3.03 -5.82
CA VAL A 36 0.35 -3.04 -6.11
C VAL A 36 0.02 -3.77 -7.41
N LYS A 37 0.93 -3.84 -8.38
CA LYS A 37 0.70 -4.63 -9.62
C LYS A 37 0.93 -6.12 -9.40
N ASN A 38 2.06 -6.48 -8.78
CA ASN A 38 2.66 -7.81 -8.96
C ASN A 38 2.93 -8.58 -7.67
N THR A 39 2.80 -7.96 -6.50
CA THR A 39 3.16 -8.61 -5.22
C THR A 39 2.03 -8.50 -4.19
N ASP A 40 2.04 -9.42 -3.23
CA ASP A 40 1.15 -9.39 -2.06
C ASP A 40 1.88 -8.85 -0.81
N THR A 41 3.11 -8.37 -0.97
CA THR A 41 3.94 -7.84 0.11
C THR A 41 4.68 -6.58 -0.32
N VAL A 42 4.97 -5.71 0.64
CA VAL A 42 5.74 -4.47 0.49
C VAL A 42 6.79 -4.37 1.56
N THR A 43 7.87 -3.66 1.25
CA THR A 43 8.84 -3.22 2.26
C THR A 43 8.40 -1.86 2.78
N ILE A 44 8.33 -1.72 4.10
CA ILE A 44 8.07 -0.46 4.80
C ILE A 44 9.39 -0.06 5.44
N ALA A 45 10.01 1.01 4.97
CA ALA A 45 11.29 1.51 5.46
C ALA A 45 11.07 2.73 6.34
N ASP A 46 11.53 2.67 7.57
CA ASP A 46 11.64 3.84 8.43
C ASP A 46 12.97 4.56 8.16
N LYS A 47 12.89 5.80 7.67
CA LYS A 47 14.05 6.63 7.34
C LYS A 47 14.68 7.29 8.55
N THR A 48 13.96 7.41 9.66
CA THR A 48 14.47 7.98 10.89
C THR A 48 15.35 6.97 11.61
N THR A 49 14.88 5.73 11.75
CA THR A 49 15.61 4.67 12.47
C THR A 49 16.48 3.78 11.57
N GLY A 50 16.18 3.74 10.27
CA GLY A 50 16.84 2.84 9.30
C GLY A 50 16.34 1.39 9.34
N VAL A 51 15.23 1.13 10.06
CA VAL A 51 14.65 -0.21 10.18
C VAL A 51 13.70 -0.48 9.01
N GLU A 52 13.69 -1.72 8.52
CA GLU A 52 12.77 -2.19 7.51
C GLU A 52 11.79 -3.23 8.07
N PHE A 53 10.54 -3.10 7.67
CA PHE A 53 9.44 -4.00 8.02
C PHE A 53 8.81 -4.57 6.77
N THR A 54 8.14 -5.72 6.92
CA THR A 54 7.33 -6.30 5.85
C THR A 54 5.86 -5.97 6.07
N GLY A 55 5.23 -5.37 5.05
CA GLY A 55 3.79 -5.18 4.98
C GLY A 55 3.13 -6.17 4.03
N LYS A 56 1.89 -6.53 4.32
CA LYS A 56 1.00 -7.33 3.48
C LYS A 56 0.06 -6.42 2.69
N LEU A 57 -0.12 -6.78 1.43
CA LEU A 57 -1.08 -6.21 0.48
C LEU A 57 -2.10 -7.28 0.10
N THR A 58 -3.20 -7.36 0.84
CA THR A 58 -4.32 -8.26 0.48
C THR A 58 -5.23 -7.57 -0.52
N LEU A 59 -4.87 -7.67 -1.80
CA LEU A 59 -5.58 -7.00 -2.91
C LEU A 59 -6.11 -8.02 -3.92
N SER A 60 -7.40 -7.95 -4.24
CA SER A 60 -7.94 -8.67 -5.39
C SER A 60 -7.47 -8.04 -6.72
N GLN A 61 -7.58 -8.78 -7.83
CA GLN A 61 -7.25 -8.23 -9.15
C GLN A 61 -8.04 -6.94 -9.45
N ARG A 62 -9.30 -6.88 -9.00
CA ARG A 62 -10.14 -5.68 -9.14
C ARG A 62 -9.59 -4.52 -8.32
N ASP A 63 -9.16 -4.76 -7.09
CA ASP A 63 -8.60 -3.72 -6.22
C ASP A 63 -7.32 -3.16 -6.80
N ARG A 64 -6.44 -4.02 -7.33
CA ARG A 64 -5.22 -3.61 -8.04
C ARG A 64 -5.56 -2.68 -9.20
N ASN A 65 -6.53 -3.04 -10.03
CA ASN A 65 -6.96 -2.22 -11.16
C ASN A 65 -7.56 -0.87 -10.71
N ILE A 66 -8.30 -0.83 -9.60
CA ILE A 66 -8.86 0.39 -9.03
C ILE A 66 -7.76 1.31 -8.50
N LEU A 67 -6.81 0.77 -7.73
CA LEU A 67 -5.67 1.53 -7.20
C LEU A 67 -4.81 2.11 -8.33
N LEU A 68 -4.49 1.30 -9.35
CA LEU A 68 -3.71 1.74 -10.51
C LEU A 68 -4.45 2.76 -11.39
N ALA A 69 -5.77 2.82 -11.30
CA ALA A 69 -6.55 3.86 -11.97
C ALA A 69 -6.62 5.17 -11.17
N GLY A 70 -6.16 5.20 -9.92
CA GLY A 70 -6.31 6.35 -9.03
C GLY A 70 -7.67 6.39 -8.31
N GLY A 71 -8.28 5.23 -8.07
CA GLY A 71 -9.54 5.10 -7.34
C GLY A 71 -10.73 4.69 -8.21
N LEU A 72 -11.86 4.40 -7.56
CA LEU A 72 -13.01 3.73 -8.18
C LEU A 72 -13.67 4.60 -9.26
N LEU A 73 -13.75 5.92 -9.03
CA LEU A 73 -14.33 6.86 -9.99
C LEU A 73 -13.52 6.90 -11.29
N ALA A 74 -12.20 6.97 -11.18
CA ALA A 74 -11.30 6.97 -12.33
C ALA A 74 -11.31 5.62 -13.08
N TYR A 75 -11.36 4.51 -12.34
CA TYR A 75 -11.52 3.18 -12.91
C TYR A 75 -12.82 3.05 -13.73
N THR A 76 -13.94 3.43 -13.14
CA THR A 76 -15.27 3.34 -13.78
C THR A 76 -15.38 4.24 -15.02
N ARG A 77 -14.73 5.41 -15.00
CA ARG A 77 -14.66 6.30 -16.17
C ARG A 77 -13.88 5.69 -17.31
N LYS A 78 -12.77 4.97 -17.03
CA LYS A 78 -11.96 4.29 -18.06
C LYS A 78 -12.69 3.10 -18.68
N THR A 79 -13.47 2.35 -17.91
CA THR A 79 -14.19 1.16 -18.39
C THR A 79 -15.46 1.48 -19.19
N LYS A 80 -15.89 2.74 -19.24
CA LYS A 80 -17.08 3.20 -20.02
C LYS A 80 -16.74 3.71 -21.43
N LYS A 81 -15.50 3.55 -21.88
CA LYS A 81 -15.11 3.75 -23.29
C LYS A 81 -15.19 2.42 -24.03
#